data_AF-A0A0F8Z6R4-F1
#
_entry.id   AF-A0A0F8Z6R4-F1
#
_cell.length_a   1.000
_cell.length_b   1.000
_cell.length_c   1.000
_cell.angle_alpha   90.00
_cell.angle_beta   90.00
_cell.angle_gamma   90.00
#
_symmetry.space_group_name_H-M   'P 1'
#
loop_
_entity.id
_entity.type
_entity.pdbx_description
1 polymer ?
#
loop_
_entity_poly.entity_id
_entity_poly.type
_entity_poly.pdbx_seq_one_letter_code
_entity_poly.pdbx_strand_id
1 'polypeptide(L)'
;MAMTGMDIYKILPKTNCRDCGLRTCMSFASALLRGEKSLSDCPHLSDEARDELAPHLENISPEEGFREMINSLKAEVRELDLSAMARGLGARYSDGRLHITCLGKDFIINIITGIREKVFGENGLIAKFKEFVRNTLDTVEELKEDFIQAGKDLIG
;
A
#
# COMPACT_ATOMS: atom_id res chain seq x y z
N MET A 1 5.95 3.76 -28.43
CA MET A 1 5.26 3.82 -27.12
C MET A 1 6.28 3.46 -26.06
N ALA A 2 6.29 4.16 -24.92
CA ALA A 2 7.14 3.77 -23.80
C ALA A 2 6.68 2.43 -23.22
N MET A 3 7.61 1.57 -22.83
CA MET A 3 7.33 0.22 -22.35
C MET A 3 6.75 0.29 -20.93
N THR A 4 5.67 -0.47 -20.66
CA THR A 4 5.02 -0.45 -19.35
C THR A 4 5.56 -1.56 -18.44
N GLY A 5 5.31 -1.45 -17.13
CA GLY A 5 5.72 -2.50 -16.19
C GLY A 5 5.03 -3.83 -16.46
N MET A 6 3.83 -3.76 -17.03
CA MET A 6 3.08 -4.94 -17.44
C MET A 6 3.66 -5.57 -18.70
N ASP A 7 4.16 -4.77 -19.66
CA ASP A 7 4.81 -5.29 -20.87
C ASP A 7 6.11 -6.01 -20.52
N ILE A 8 6.92 -5.45 -19.62
CA ILE A 8 8.09 -6.14 -19.08
C ILE A 8 7.68 -7.44 -18.41
N TYR A 9 6.68 -7.37 -17.51
CA TYR A 9 6.21 -8.55 -16.80
C TYR A 9 5.74 -9.66 -17.75
N LYS A 10 5.13 -9.31 -18.89
CA LYS A 10 4.70 -10.28 -19.92
C LYS A 10 5.89 -11.04 -20.53
N ILE A 11 7.05 -10.42 -20.64
CA ILE A 11 8.29 -11.00 -21.19
C ILE A 11 9.06 -11.81 -20.13
N LEU A 12 8.97 -11.44 -18.85
CA LEU A 12 9.66 -12.14 -17.78
C LEU A 12 9.24 -13.62 -17.64
N PRO A 13 10.10 -14.49 -17.05
CA PRO A 13 9.79 -15.91 -16.82
C PRO A 13 8.59 -16.20 -15.90
N LYS A 14 8.10 -15.20 -15.14
CA LYS A 14 6.95 -15.28 -14.22
C LYS A 14 7.02 -16.38 -13.15
N THR A 15 8.21 -16.90 -12.85
CA THR A 15 8.40 -17.97 -11.85
C THR A 15 8.21 -17.53 -10.41
N ASN A 16 8.36 -16.22 -10.12
CA ASN A 16 8.38 -15.66 -8.76
C ASN A 16 9.38 -16.38 -7.81
N CYS A 17 10.49 -16.91 -8.36
CA CYS A 17 11.50 -17.70 -7.64
C CYS A 17 12.19 -16.94 -6.49
N ARG A 18 12.27 -15.60 -6.60
CA ARG A 18 12.98 -14.68 -5.69
C ARG A 18 14.51 -14.71 -5.76
N ASP A 19 15.07 -15.37 -6.76
CA ASP A 19 16.54 -15.46 -6.93
C ASP A 19 17.18 -14.09 -7.26
N CYS A 20 16.40 -13.13 -7.77
CA CYS A 20 16.83 -11.74 -7.95
C CYS A 20 16.71 -10.87 -6.67
N GLY A 21 16.30 -11.47 -5.53
CA GLY A 21 16.10 -10.80 -4.24
C GLY A 21 14.74 -10.11 -4.06
N LEU A 22 13.82 -10.22 -5.02
CA LEU A 22 12.49 -9.60 -4.97
C LEU A 22 11.37 -10.64 -4.82
N ARG A 23 10.29 -10.27 -4.12
CA ARG A 23 9.19 -11.21 -3.78
C ARG A 23 8.41 -11.73 -4.99
N THR A 24 8.32 -10.97 -6.07
CA THR A 24 7.57 -11.33 -7.28
C THR A 24 8.30 -10.84 -8.54
N CYS A 25 8.05 -11.48 -9.67
CA CYS A 25 8.52 -11.01 -10.99
C CYS A 25 7.92 -9.65 -11.34
N MET A 26 6.72 -9.32 -10.86
CA MET A 26 6.15 -7.98 -11.01
C MET A 26 7.00 -6.93 -10.27
N SER A 27 7.44 -7.21 -9.04
CA SER A 27 8.36 -6.31 -8.33
C SER A 27 9.68 -6.12 -9.08
N PHE A 28 10.17 -7.16 -9.77
CA PHE A 28 11.35 -7.06 -10.62
C PHE A 28 11.10 -6.20 -11.86
N ALA A 29 9.99 -6.38 -12.57
CA ALA A 29 9.60 -5.53 -13.69
C ALA A 29 9.51 -4.05 -13.30
N SER A 30 8.93 -3.74 -12.13
CA SER A 30 8.90 -2.37 -11.61
C SER A 30 10.29 -1.84 -11.26
N ALA A 31 11.17 -2.67 -10.69
CA ALA A 31 12.52 -2.27 -10.33
C ALA A 31 13.40 -1.99 -11.56
N LEU A 32 13.19 -2.74 -12.66
CA LEU A 32 13.83 -2.48 -13.96
C LEU A 32 13.41 -1.10 -14.51
N LEU A 33 12.12 -0.76 -14.49
CA LEU A 33 11.64 0.57 -14.95
C LEU A 33 12.16 1.73 -14.12
N ARG A 34 12.42 1.50 -12.83
CA ARG A 34 12.98 2.53 -11.93
C ARG A 34 14.50 2.61 -11.99
N GLY A 35 15.16 1.77 -12.80
CA GLY A 35 16.62 1.66 -12.83
C GLY A 35 17.25 1.14 -11.53
N GLU A 36 16.45 0.55 -10.63
CA GLU A 36 16.92 -0.03 -9.36
C GLU A 36 17.50 -1.44 -9.54
N LYS A 37 17.14 -2.09 -10.63
CA LYS A 37 17.63 -3.40 -11.04
C LYS A 37 18.05 -3.36 -12.51
N SER A 38 18.93 -4.29 -12.86
CA SER A 38 19.43 -4.54 -14.21
C SER A 38 18.89 -5.88 -14.74
N LEU A 39 18.90 -6.08 -16.06
CA LEU A 39 18.46 -7.34 -16.67
C LEU A 39 19.30 -8.55 -16.20
N SER A 40 20.57 -8.33 -15.87
CA SER A 40 21.47 -9.36 -15.33
C SER A 40 21.12 -9.82 -13.92
N ASP A 41 20.32 -9.06 -13.17
CA ASP A 41 19.91 -9.44 -11.81
C ASP A 41 18.91 -10.61 -11.78
N CYS A 42 18.29 -10.96 -12.92
CA CYS A 42 17.44 -12.13 -13.03
C CYS A 42 18.24 -13.31 -13.64
N PRO A 43 18.54 -14.36 -12.84
CA PRO A 43 19.32 -15.49 -13.34
C PRO A 43 18.54 -16.37 -14.33
N HIS A 44 17.21 -16.25 -14.36
CA HIS A 44 16.32 -17.05 -15.22
C HIS A 44 15.88 -16.33 -16.49
N LEU A 45 16.36 -15.10 -16.71
CA LEU A 45 16.00 -14.34 -17.90
C LEU A 45 16.71 -14.93 -19.13
N SER A 46 15.96 -15.30 -20.16
CA SER A 46 16.53 -15.81 -21.40
C SER A 46 17.24 -14.71 -22.18
N ASP A 47 18.13 -15.09 -23.08
CA ASP A 47 18.87 -14.13 -23.89
C ASP A 47 17.94 -13.37 -24.85
N GLU A 48 16.93 -14.04 -25.40
CA GLU A 48 15.90 -13.39 -26.23
C GLU A 48 15.12 -12.33 -25.45
N ALA A 49 14.75 -12.63 -24.21
CA ALA A 49 14.06 -11.68 -23.33
C ALA A 49 14.96 -10.50 -22.94
N ARG A 50 16.28 -10.72 -22.80
CA ARG A 50 17.24 -9.64 -22.55
C ARG A 50 17.33 -8.70 -23.76
N ASP A 51 17.45 -9.25 -24.96
CA ASP A 51 17.56 -8.50 -26.20
C ASP A 51 16.28 -7.69 -26.50
N GLU A 52 15.12 -8.24 -26.18
CA GLU A 52 13.84 -7.54 -26.31
C GLU A 52 13.73 -6.37 -25.32
N LEU A 53 14.16 -6.55 -24.07
CA LEU A 53 13.99 -5.55 -23.02
C LEU A 53 15.05 -4.44 -23.02
N ALA A 54 16.29 -4.74 -23.42
CA ALA A 54 17.42 -3.81 -23.29
C ALA A 54 17.18 -2.44 -23.97
N PRO A 55 16.67 -2.34 -25.21
CA PRO A 55 16.46 -1.05 -25.89
C PRO A 55 15.43 -0.14 -25.21
N HIS A 56 14.58 -0.71 -24.35
CA HIS A 56 13.46 -0.01 -23.73
C HIS A 56 13.73 0.44 -22.30
N LEU A 57 14.85 0.04 -21.70
CA LEU A 57 15.20 0.35 -20.31
C LEU A 57 16.28 1.43 -20.18
N GLU A 58 16.81 1.93 -21.30
CA GLU A 58 17.76 3.04 -21.31
C GLU A 58 17.04 4.38 -21.07
N ASN A 59 17.57 5.21 -20.16
CA ASN A 59 17.18 6.62 -19.92
C ASN A 59 15.79 6.88 -19.31
N ILE A 60 15.21 5.93 -18.58
CA ILE A 60 13.95 6.19 -17.84
C ILE A 60 14.26 6.87 -16.50
N SER A 61 13.74 8.08 -16.29
CA SER A 61 13.72 8.70 -14.96
C SER A 61 12.83 7.86 -14.02
N PRO A 62 13.29 7.52 -12.80
CA PRO A 62 12.51 6.69 -11.86
C PRO A 62 11.09 7.22 -11.59
N GLU A 63 10.93 8.55 -11.55
CA GLU A 63 9.64 9.20 -11.32
C GLU A 63 8.68 9.06 -12.52
N GLU A 64 9.21 9.17 -13.73
CA GLU A 64 8.42 9.02 -14.96
C GLU A 64 8.03 7.56 -15.18
N GLY A 65 8.96 6.61 -15.00
CA GLY A 65 8.69 5.19 -15.12
C GLY A 65 7.61 4.69 -14.15
N PHE A 66 7.63 5.17 -12.90
CA PHE A 66 6.59 4.82 -11.93
C PHE A 66 5.22 5.40 -12.33
N ARG A 67 5.18 6.65 -12.80
CA ARG A 67 3.94 7.32 -13.21
C ARG A 67 3.33 6.62 -14.43
N GLU A 68 4.13 6.28 -15.42
CA GLU A 68 3.68 5.55 -16.61
C GLU A 68 3.16 4.16 -16.25
N MET A 69 3.85 3.43 -15.35
CA MET A 69 3.39 2.13 -14.87
C MET A 69 2.01 2.21 -14.22
N ILE A 70 1.78 3.18 -13.32
CA ILE A 70 0.48 3.38 -12.68
C ILE A 70 -0.60 3.75 -13.71
N ASN A 71 -0.27 4.57 -14.69
CA ASN A 71 -1.22 4.98 -15.72
C ASN A 71 -1.59 3.83 -16.66
N SER A 72 -0.63 3.01 -17.05
CA SER A 72 -0.85 1.79 -17.82
C SER A 72 -1.76 0.80 -17.08
N LEU A 73 -1.46 0.52 -15.79
CA LEU A 73 -2.32 -0.35 -14.98
C LEU A 73 -3.74 0.20 -14.86
N LYS A 74 -3.90 1.51 -14.65
CA LYS A 74 -5.22 2.15 -14.62
C LYS A 74 -5.97 2.00 -15.95
N ALA A 75 -5.28 2.07 -17.07
CA ALA A 75 -5.88 1.90 -18.39
C ALA A 75 -6.33 0.45 -18.60
N GLU A 76 -5.47 -0.54 -18.31
CA GLU A 76 -5.83 -1.96 -18.41
C GLU A 76 -7.01 -2.32 -17.49
N VAL A 77 -7.02 -1.81 -16.25
CA VAL A 77 -8.11 -2.06 -15.29
C VAL A 77 -9.45 -1.47 -15.75
N ARG A 78 -9.46 -0.37 -16.52
CA ARG A 78 -10.70 0.23 -17.03
C ARG A 78 -11.42 -0.66 -18.05
N GLU A 79 -10.67 -1.47 -18.78
CA GLU A 79 -11.23 -2.40 -19.78
C GLU A 79 -11.76 -3.69 -19.15
N LEU A 80 -11.55 -3.90 -17.86
CA LEU A 80 -12.04 -5.09 -17.16
C LEU A 80 -13.51 -4.93 -16.77
N ASP A 81 -14.33 -5.92 -17.12
CA ASP A 81 -15.68 -6.06 -16.57
C ASP A 81 -15.60 -6.63 -15.14
N LEU A 82 -15.37 -5.74 -14.18
CA LEU A 82 -15.34 -6.06 -12.76
C LEU A 82 -16.63 -6.70 -12.27
N SER A 83 -17.77 -6.43 -12.91
CA SER A 83 -19.06 -7.03 -12.56
C SER A 83 -19.13 -8.49 -13.00
N ALA A 84 -18.68 -8.81 -14.21
CA ALA A 84 -18.57 -10.19 -14.67
C ALA A 84 -17.55 -10.98 -13.84
N MET A 85 -16.36 -10.42 -13.58
CA MET A 85 -15.35 -11.07 -12.77
C MET A 85 -15.81 -11.31 -11.33
N ALA A 86 -16.50 -10.34 -10.72
CA ALA A 86 -17.05 -10.49 -9.37
C ALA A 86 -17.98 -11.70 -9.28
N ARG A 87 -18.87 -11.90 -10.27
CA ARG A 87 -19.76 -13.07 -10.30
C ARG A 87 -19.00 -14.39 -10.29
N GLY A 88 -17.91 -14.49 -11.04
CA GLY A 88 -17.05 -15.69 -11.07
C GLY A 88 -16.40 -16.00 -9.71
N LEU A 89 -16.20 -15.00 -8.87
CA LEU A 89 -15.66 -15.14 -7.51
C LEU A 89 -16.76 -15.31 -6.44
N GLY A 90 -18.04 -15.42 -6.82
CA GLY A 90 -19.15 -15.38 -5.88
C GLY A 90 -19.32 -14.03 -5.17
N ALA A 91 -18.74 -12.97 -5.73
CA ALA A 91 -18.80 -11.60 -5.26
C ALA A 91 -19.81 -10.78 -6.07
N ARG A 92 -20.17 -9.59 -5.56
CA ARG A 92 -20.97 -8.59 -6.28
C ARG A 92 -20.15 -7.32 -6.47
N TYR A 93 -20.25 -6.66 -7.62
CA TYR A 93 -19.70 -5.33 -7.83
C TYR A 93 -20.84 -4.32 -7.96
N SER A 94 -20.87 -3.29 -7.10
CA SER A 94 -21.87 -2.22 -7.10
C SER A 94 -21.28 -0.96 -6.47
N ASP A 95 -21.68 0.22 -6.96
CA ASP A 95 -21.22 1.53 -6.46
C ASP A 95 -19.69 1.70 -6.39
N GLY A 96 -18.98 1.12 -7.38
CA GLY A 96 -17.51 1.15 -7.40
C GLY A 96 -16.84 0.24 -6.36
N ARG A 97 -17.61 -0.63 -5.67
CA ARG A 97 -17.14 -1.49 -4.59
C ARG A 97 -17.35 -2.96 -4.92
N LEU A 98 -16.34 -3.77 -4.56
CA LEU A 98 -16.41 -5.23 -4.60
C LEU A 98 -16.92 -5.75 -3.25
N HIS A 99 -18.05 -6.43 -3.27
CA HIS A 99 -18.71 -7.06 -2.14
C HIS A 99 -18.40 -8.56 -2.16
N ILE A 100 -17.54 -9.01 -1.26
CA ILE A 100 -17.20 -10.43 -1.12
C ILE A 100 -17.95 -10.98 0.08
N THR A 101 -18.82 -11.96 -0.13
CA THR A 101 -19.59 -12.58 0.95
C THR A 101 -18.83 -13.79 1.47
N CYS A 102 -18.46 -13.78 2.75
CA CYS A 102 -17.90 -14.94 3.46
C CYS A 102 -18.84 -15.32 4.60
N LEU A 103 -19.33 -16.56 4.62
CA LEU A 103 -20.27 -17.07 5.63
C LEU A 103 -21.53 -16.19 5.79
N GLY A 104 -22.10 -15.71 4.67
CA GLY A 104 -23.30 -14.88 4.67
C GLY A 104 -23.08 -13.43 5.12
N LYS A 105 -21.84 -12.99 5.30
CA LYS A 105 -21.49 -11.61 5.69
C LYS A 105 -20.57 -10.96 4.66
N ASP A 106 -20.77 -9.67 4.39
CA ASP A 106 -19.88 -8.89 3.55
C ASP A 106 -18.53 -8.69 4.26
N PHE A 107 -17.53 -9.45 3.83
CA PHE A 107 -16.25 -9.60 4.51
C PHE A 107 -15.43 -8.31 4.47
N ILE A 108 -15.44 -7.61 3.32
CA ILE A 108 -14.63 -6.41 3.12
C ILE A 108 -15.24 -5.23 3.88
N ILE A 109 -16.56 -5.06 3.84
CA ILE A 109 -17.23 -3.98 4.58
C ILE A 109 -16.98 -4.15 6.08
N ASN A 110 -17.04 -5.36 6.62
CA ASN A 110 -16.82 -5.60 8.05
C ASN A 110 -15.40 -5.25 8.50
N ILE A 111 -14.38 -5.51 7.68
CA ILE A 111 -12.98 -5.16 8.03
C ILE A 111 -12.78 -3.64 8.00
N ILE A 112 -13.21 -2.97 6.93
CA ILE A 112 -13.01 -1.51 6.79
C ILE A 112 -13.77 -0.76 7.87
N THR A 113 -15.04 -1.11 8.08
CA THR A 113 -15.87 -0.50 9.13
C THR A 113 -15.29 -0.79 10.51
N GLY A 114 -14.89 -2.03 10.77
CA GLY A 114 -14.28 -2.42 12.05
C GLY A 114 -12.97 -1.71 12.35
N ILE A 115 -12.09 -1.50 11.36
CA ILE A 115 -10.87 -0.70 11.53
C ILE A 115 -11.23 0.76 11.77
N ARG A 116 -12.17 1.31 10.99
CA ARG A 116 -12.58 2.71 11.12
C ARG A 116 -13.12 3.01 12.51
N GLU A 117 -14.00 2.17 13.04
CA GLU A 117 -14.55 2.32 14.39
C GLU A 117 -13.47 2.19 15.47
N LYS A 118 -12.59 1.19 15.36
CA LYS A 118 -11.52 0.97 16.35
C LYS A 118 -10.48 2.09 16.39
N VAL A 119 -10.20 2.75 15.26
CA VAL A 119 -9.20 3.83 15.19
C VAL A 119 -9.83 5.20 15.41
N PHE A 120 -10.93 5.49 14.70
CA PHE A 120 -11.52 6.82 14.59
C PHE A 120 -12.90 6.96 15.28
N GLY A 121 -13.45 5.89 15.85
CA GLY A 121 -14.72 5.95 16.57
C GLY A 121 -14.62 6.75 17.88
N GLU A 122 -15.78 7.03 18.49
CA GLU A 122 -15.87 7.78 19.75
C GLU A 122 -15.08 7.13 20.90
N ASN A 123 -15.02 5.79 20.92
CA ASN A 123 -14.20 5.01 21.84
C ASN A 123 -12.96 4.39 21.17
N GLY A 124 -12.57 4.96 20.01
CA GLY A 124 -11.45 4.51 19.22
C GLY A 124 -10.10 4.91 19.81
N LEU A 125 -9.03 4.42 19.19
CA LEU A 125 -7.65 4.64 19.63
C LEU A 125 -7.31 6.14 19.77
N ILE A 126 -7.75 6.97 18.81
CA ILE A 126 -7.48 8.41 18.82
C ILE A 126 -8.18 9.09 20.00
N ALA A 127 -9.43 8.72 20.30
CA ALA A 127 -10.18 9.30 21.41
C ALA A 127 -9.52 8.96 22.75
N LYS A 128 -9.15 7.70 22.95
CA LYS A 128 -8.43 7.23 24.15
C LYS A 128 -7.08 7.93 24.32
N PHE A 129 -6.35 8.12 23.23
CA PHE A 129 -5.07 8.83 23.28
C PHE A 129 -5.25 10.31 23.67
N LYS A 130 -6.27 10.99 23.12
CA LYS A 130 -6.60 12.37 23.49
C LYS A 130 -6.95 12.50 24.97
N GLU A 131 -7.72 11.55 25.49
CA GLU A 131 -8.08 11.50 26.91
C GLU A 131 -6.86 11.28 27.80
N PHE A 132 -5.98 10.34 27.44
CA PHE A 132 -4.72 10.13 28.14
C PHE A 132 -3.86 11.39 28.21
N VAL A 133 -3.70 12.10 27.08
CA VAL A 133 -2.93 13.36 27.04
C VAL A 133 -3.57 14.41 27.93
N ARG A 134 -4.90 14.58 27.86
CA ARG A 134 -5.62 15.55 28.70
C ARG A 134 -5.41 15.27 30.18
N ASN A 135 -5.66 14.04 30.62
CA ASN A 135 -5.51 13.66 32.03
C ASN A 135 -4.07 13.86 32.53
N THR A 136 -3.08 13.61 31.65
CA THR A 136 -1.67 13.85 31.97
C THR A 136 -1.38 15.34 32.16
N LEU A 137 -1.92 16.20 31.30
CA LEU A 137 -1.76 17.66 31.41
C LEU A 137 -2.43 18.20 32.68
N ASP A 138 -3.66 17.76 32.97
CA ASP A 138 -4.40 18.16 34.17
C ASP A 138 -3.61 17.80 35.44
N THR A 139 -3.02 16.60 35.47
CA THR A 139 -2.17 16.16 36.60
C THR A 139 -0.92 17.04 36.77
N VAL A 140 -0.29 17.45 35.67
CA VAL A 140 0.89 18.33 35.71
C VAL A 140 0.51 19.73 36.23
N GLU A 141 -0.65 20.24 35.85
CA GLU A 141 -1.17 21.51 36.36
C GLU A 141 -1.48 21.45 37.86
N GLU A 142 -2.13 20.38 38.33
CA GLU A 142 -2.38 20.16 39.76
C GLU A 142 -1.08 20.11 40.56
N LEU A 143 -0.09 19.32 40.10
CA LEU A 143 1.21 19.24 40.77
C LEU A 143 1.92 20.60 40.83
N LYS A 144 1.83 21.41 39.76
CA LYS A 144 2.40 22.75 39.75
C LYS A 144 1.78 23.62 40.85
N GLU A 145 0.45 23.59 40.99
CA GLU A 145 -0.23 24.35 42.05
C GLU A 145 0.15 23.86 43.45
N ASP A 146 0.25 22.54 43.65
CA ASP A 146 0.72 21.94 44.91
C ASP A 146 2.15 22.39 45.26
N PHE A 147 3.07 22.40 44.29
CA PHE A 147 4.43 22.88 44.49
C PHE A 147 4.49 24.38 44.83
N ILE A 148 3.66 25.20 44.18
CA ILE A 148 3.56 26.63 44.49
C ILE A 148 3.04 26.83 45.91
N GLN A 149 2.03 26.06 46.33
CA GLN A 149 1.46 26.14 47.67
C GLN A 149 2.45 25.71 48.74
N ALA A 150 3.12 24.57 48.55
CA ALA A 150 4.18 24.11 49.45
C ALA A 150 5.33 25.13 49.56
N GLY A 151 5.65 25.80 48.45
CA GLY A 151 6.60 26.92 48.45
C GLY A 151 6.13 28.07 49.34
N LYS A 152 4.87 28.52 49.24
CA LYS A 152 4.33 29.58 50.11
C LYS A 152 4.39 29.19 51.59
N ASP A 153 4.05 27.94 51.90
CA ASP A 153 4.02 27.43 53.28
C ASP A 153 5.41 27.35 53.94
N LEU A 154 6.49 27.25 53.14
CA LEU A 154 7.87 27.22 53.63
C LEU A 154 8.48 28.60 53.91
N ILE A 155 7.93 29.67 53.32
CA ILE A 155 8.49 31.03 53.37
C ILE A 155 7.64 31.96 54.24
N GLY A 156 6.44 31.53 54.65
CA GLY A 156 5.57 32.21 55.61
C GLY A 156 5.78 31.71 57.04
#